data_AF-A0A973NWQ8-F1
#
_entry.id   AF-A0A973NWQ8-F1
#
_cell.length_a   1.000
_cell.length_b   1.000
_cell.length_c   1.000
_cell.angle_alpha   90.00
_cell.angle_beta   90.00
_cell.angle_gamma   90.00
#
_symmetry.space_group_name_H-M   'P 1'
#
loop_
_entity.id
_entity.type
_entity.pdbx_description
1 polymer ?
#
loop_
_entity_poly.entity_id
_entity_poly.type
_entity_poly.pdbx_seq_one_letter_code
_entity_poly.pdbx_strand_id
1 'polypeptide(L)'
;MSQYGVYLHGFDRHGRTVGQGGPYSSDQEAAIAADRKALQRMGAYRVVRVEAADSAAAAVLAEQALSTAGADLPPEPRSVRDRIANAVAAVAIKVAAYRAQRKRPRL
;
A
#
# COMPACT_ATOMS: atom_id res chain seq x y z
N MET A 1 -0.93 -17.71 -19.23
CA MET A 1 -1.76 -17.28 -18.08
C MET A 1 -0.80 -16.85 -16.99
N SER A 2 -0.85 -15.58 -16.58
CA SER A 2 0.09 -15.04 -15.60
C SER A 2 -0.13 -15.71 -14.25
N GLN A 3 0.83 -16.54 -13.83
CA GLN A 3 0.81 -17.36 -12.60
C GLN A 3 1.17 -16.50 -11.37
N TYR A 4 0.55 -15.33 -11.25
CA TYR A 4 0.80 -14.39 -10.16
C TYR A 4 -0.33 -14.51 -9.12
N GLY A 5 0.05 -14.63 -7.85
CA GLY A 5 -0.85 -14.62 -6.70
C GLY A 5 -0.86 -13.27 -6.01
N VAL A 6 -1.96 -12.95 -5.34
CA VAL A 6 -2.06 -11.79 -4.45
C VAL A 6 -1.55 -12.19 -3.07
N TYR A 7 -0.63 -11.41 -2.52
CA TYR A 7 -0.10 -11.57 -1.17
C TYR A 7 -0.35 -10.33 -0.33
N LEU A 8 -0.51 -10.55 0.98
CA LEU A 8 -0.58 -9.49 1.97
C LEU A 8 0.64 -9.55 2.87
N HIS A 9 1.31 -8.42 3.09
CA HIS A 9 2.39 -8.30 4.06
C HIS A 9 2.04 -7.27 5.11
N GLY A 10 2.02 -7.71 6.37
CA GLY A 10 1.83 -6.83 7.52
C GLY A 10 3.17 -6.30 8.02
N PHE A 11 3.24 -4.99 8.26
CA PHE A 11 4.39 -4.30 8.84
C PHE A 11 4.01 -3.55 10.10
N ASP A 12 4.88 -3.59 11.11
CA ASP A 12 4.72 -2.79 12.33
C ASP A 12 5.06 -1.31 12.08
N ARG A 13 4.92 -0.48 13.12
CA ARG A 13 5.23 0.96 13.07
C ARG A 13 6.71 1.28 12.79
N HIS A 14 7.60 0.30 12.94
CA HIS A 14 9.04 0.42 12.67
C HIS A 14 9.41 -0.15 11.29
N GLY A 15 8.42 -0.59 10.51
CA GLY A 15 8.62 -1.21 9.21
C GLY A 15 9.09 -2.66 9.28
N ARG A 16 9.02 -3.32 10.44
CA ARG A 16 9.37 -4.74 10.58
C ARG A 16 8.19 -5.61 10.19
N THR A 17 8.45 -6.71 9.50
CA THR A 17 7.42 -7.66 9.08
C THR A 17 6.78 -8.34 10.30
N VAL A 18 5.46 -8.30 10.37
CA VAL A 18 4.63 -8.96 11.39
C VAL A 18 4.11 -10.30 10.88
N GLY A 19 3.86 -10.42 9.58
CA GLY A 19 3.40 -11.64 8.97
C GLY A 19 3.02 -11.47 7.51
N GLN A 20 2.63 -12.59 6.88
CA GLN A 20 2.19 -12.65 5.49
C GLN A 20 0.88 -13.46 5.40
N GLY A 21 0.01 -13.07 4.47
CA GLY A 21 -1.15 -13.86 4.02
C GLY A 21 -1.10 -14.11 2.51
N GLY A 22 -1.78 -15.18 2.06
CA GLY A 22 -1.86 -15.59 0.67
C GLY A 22 -1.05 -16.87 0.36
N PRO A 23 -0.95 -17.26 -0.92
CA PRO A 23 -1.47 -16.57 -2.10
C PRO A 23 -3.00 -16.63 -2.19
N TYR A 24 -3.59 -15.55 -2.71
CA TYR A 24 -4.99 -15.51 -3.12
C TYR A 24 -5.12 -15.27 -4.62
N SER A 25 -6.25 -15.67 -5.19
CA SER A 25 -6.69 -15.14 -6.47
C SER A 25 -7.26 -13.72 -6.31
N SER A 26 -7.33 -12.98 -7.42
CA SER A 26 -7.77 -11.57 -7.41
C SER A 26 -9.25 -11.37 -7.05
N ASP A 27 -10.07 -12.40 -7.14
CA ASP A 27 -11.50 -12.42 -6.80
C ASP A 27 -11.79 -12.80 -5.33
N GLN A 28 -10.78 -13.26 -4.58
CA GLN A 28 -10.90 -13.68 -3.18
C GLN A 28 -10.90 -12.50 -2.18
N GLU A 29 -11.60 -11.42 -2.50
CA GLU A 29 -11.61 -10.19 -1.69
C GLU A 29 -12.08 -10.41 -0.24
N ALA A 30 -12.99 -11.37 -0.01
CA ALA A 30 -13.44 -11.73 1.34
C ALA A 30 -12.30 -12.36 2.18
N ALA A 31 -11.47 -13.23 1.58
CA ALA A 31 -10.33 -13.84 2.26
C ALA A 31 -9.22 -12.82 2.50
N ILE A 32 -8.95 -11.96 1.51
CA ILE A 32 -8.01 -10.83 1.60
C ILE A 32 -8.41 -9.90 2.76
N ALA A 33 -9.70 -9.58 2.89
CA ALA A 33 -10.20 -8.74 3.98
C ALA A 33 -10.08 -9.41 5.36
N ALA A 34 -10.28 -10.73 5.44
CA ALA A 34 -10.14 -11.49 6.67
C ALA A 34 -8.68 -11.53 7.15
N ASP A 35 -7.74 -11.87 6.26
CA ASP A 35 -6.32 -11.97 6.63
C ASP A 35 -5.68 -10.60 6.87
N ARG A 36 -6.17 -9.54 6.20
CA ARG A 36 -5.81 -8.17 6.58
C ARG A 36 -6.16 -7.88 8.04
N LYS A 37 -7.37 -8.24 8.49
CA LYS A 37 -7.79 -8.07 9.89
C LYS A 37 -6.95 -8.94 10.83
N ALA A 38 -6.59 -10.15 10.42
CA ALA A 38 -5.71 -11.02 11.19
C ALA A 38 -4.33 -10.38 11.40
N LEU A 39 -3.70 -9.88 10.34
CA LEU A 39 -2.41 -9.18 10.40
C LEU A 39 -2.49 -7.94 11.30
N GLN A 40 -3.57 -7.16 11.22
CA GLN A 40 -3.78 -6.01 12.11
C GLN A 40 -3.87 -6.43 13.59
N ARG A 41 -4.56 -7.54 13.90
CA ARG A 41 -4.63 -8.10 15.27
C ARG A 41 -3.28 -8.59 15.77
N MET A 42 -2.41 -9.07 14.87
CA MET A 42 -1.03 -9.44 15.20
C MET A 42 -0.11 -8.24 15.43
N GLY A 43 -0.57 -7.01 15.19
CA GLY A 43 0.20 -5.80 15.40
C GLY A 43 0.70 -5.14 14.12
N ALA A 44 0.24 -5.56 12.95
CA ALA A 44 0.52 -4.85 11.70
C ALA A 44 -0.12 -3.45 11.74
N TYR A 45 0.72 -2.43 11.72
CA TYR A 45 0.32 -1.03 11.59
C TYR A 45 -0.06 -0.70 10.15
N ARG A 46 0.64 -1.29 9.18
CA ARG A 46 0.36 -1.20 7.74
C ARG A 46 0.25 -2.60 7.15
N VAL A 47 -0.62 -2.76 6.16
CA VAL A 47 -0.73 -4.00 5.37
C VAL A 47 -0.60 -3.63 3.89
N VAL A 48 0.39 -4.22 3.22
CA VAL A 48 0.66 -3.98 1.79
C VAL A 48 0.14 -5.17 0.99
N ARG A 49 -0.63 -4.89 -0.06
CA ARG A 49 -1.07 -5.88 -1.05
C ARG A 49 -0.13 -5.83 -2.25
N VAL A 50 0.39 -6.99 -2.65
CA VAL A 50 1.28 -7.12 -3.81
C VAL A 50 0.84 -8.30 -4.67
N GLU A 51 0.99 -8.15 -5.98
CA GLU A 51 0.85 -9.26 -6.94
C GLU A 51 2.25 -9.75 -7.29
N ALA A 52 2.50 -11.05 -7.07
CA ALA A 52 3.82 -11.64 -7.25
C ALA A 52 3.73 -13.10 -7.72
N ALA A 53 4.77 -13.59 -8.39
CA ALA A 53 4.83 -14.98 -8.85
C ALA A 53 4.97 -15.96 -7.67
N ASP A 54 5.66 -15.55 -6.62
CA ASP A 54 5.90 -16.35 -5.41
C ASP A 54 6.00 -15.44 -4.17
N SER A 55 6.09 -16.07 -2.99
CA SER A 55 6.12 -15.38 -1.70
C SER A 55 7.41 -14.60 -1.44
N ALA A 56 8.54 -14.99 -2.05
CA ALA A 56 9.82 -14.31 -1.89
C ALA A 56 9.84 -13.00 -2.70
N ALA A 57 9.37 -13.06 -3.94
CA ALA A 57 9.14 -11.88 -4.76
C ALA A 57 8.11 -10.93 -4.12
N ALA A 58 7.06 -11.47 -3.49
CA ALA A 58 6.09 -10.68 -2.74
C ALA A 58 6.72 -9.89 -1.59
N ALA A 59 7.62 -10.51 -0.82
CA ALA A 59 8.29 -9.84 0.29
C ALA A 59 9.15 -8.66 -0.20
N VAL A 60 9.95 -8.86 -1.24
CA VAL A 60 10.79 -7.80 -1.84
C VAL A 60 9.93 -6.64 -2.36
N LEU A 61 8.84 -6.94 -3.08
CA LEU A 61 7.93 -5.92 -3.60
C LEU A 61 7.20 -5.17 -2.48
N ALA A 62 6.84 -5.86 -1.40
CA ALA A 62 6.17 -5.25 -0.25
C ALA A 62 7.12 -4.30 0.51
N GLU A 63 8.38 -4.68 0.69
CA GLU A 63 9.42 -3.80 1.26
C GLU A 63 9.67 -2.58 0.37
N GLN A 64 9.81 -2.77 -0.94
CA GLN A 64 9.96 -1.66 -1.89
C GLN A 64 8.76 -0.70 -1.85
N ALA A 65 7.54 -1.23 -1.79
CA ALA A 65 6.33 -0.44 -1.67
C ALA A 65 6.31 0.37 -0.36
N LEU A 66 6.75 -0.24 0.75
CA LEU A 66 6.86 0.43 2.04
C LEU A 66 7.91 1.55 2.03
N SER A 67 9.08 1.32 1.43
CA SER A 67 10.15 2.31 1.30
C SER A 67 9.77 3.46 0.36
N THR A 68 9.11 3.16 -0.77
CA THR A 68 8.71 4.16 -1.77
C THR A 68 7.56 5.04 -1.29
N ALA A 69 6.67 4.47 -0.48
CA ALA A 69 5.58 5.21 0.17
C ALA A 69 6.07 6.25 1.19
N GLY A 70 7.32 6.18 1.64
CA GLY A 70 7.81 6.95 2.77
C GLY A 70 7.14 6.55 4.09
N ALA A 71 7.79 6.85 5.20
CA ALA A 71 7.26 6.62 6.55
C ALA A 71 5.95 7.39 6.84
N ASP A 72 5.44 8.19 5.89
CA ASP A 72 4.44 9.23 6.11
C ASP A 72 3.13 9.06 5.30
N LEU A 73 2.83 7.86 4.79
CA LEU A 73 1.45 7.58 4.38
C LEU A 73 0.58 7.42 5.64
N PRO A 74 -0.43 8.28 5.85
CA PRO A 74 -1.31 8.14 6.99
C PRO A 74 -1.92 6.72 6.98
N PRO A 75 -2.17 6.11 8.15
CA PRO A 75 -2.84 4.83 8.22
C PRO A 75 -4.13 4.89 7.40
N GLU A 76 -4.53 3.76 6.81
CA GLU A 76 -5.73 3.65 5.98
C GLU A 76 -6.86 4.52 6.57
N PRO A 77 -7.47 5.41 5.76
CA PRO A 77 -8.38 6.41 6.28
C PRO A 77 -9.51 5.74 7.07
N ARG A 78 -9.48 5.93 8.39
CA ARG A 78 -10.36 5.24 9.35
C ARG A 78 -11.81 5.70 9.23
N SER A 79 -12.03 6.81 8.52
CA SER A 79 -13.33 7.41 8.26
C SER A 79 -13.45 7.94 6.82
N VAL A 80 -14.69 8.21 6.38
CA VAL A 80 -14.97 8.90 5.10
C VAL A 80 -14.28 10.27 5.07
N ARG A 81 -14.18 10.95 6.22
CA ARG A 81 -13.50 12.24 6.36
C ARG A 81 -12.00 12.14 6.06
N ASP A 82 -11.34 11.07 6.53
CA ASP A 82 -9.92 10.82 6.26
C ASP A 82 -9.69 10.49 4.79
N ARG A 83 -10.64 9.78 4.14
CA ARG A 83 -10.59 9.51 2.69
C ARG A 83 -10.65 10.81 1.89
N ILE A 84 -11.55 11.72 2.26
CA ILE A 84 -11.70 13.03 1.60
C ILE A 84 -10.43 13.87 1.82
N ALA A 85 -9.90 13.92 3.04
CA ALA A 85 -8.67 14.66 3.33
C ALA A 85 -7.47 14.14 2.51
N ASN A 86 -7.30 12.83 2.40
CA ASN A 86 -6.25 12.22 1.59
C ASN A 86 -6.43 12.50 0.09
N ALA A 87 -7.66 12.42 -0.42
CA ALA A 87 -7.94 12.75 -1.82
C ALA A 87 -7.65 14.22 -2.13
N VAL A 88 -8.03 15.15 -1.24
CA VAL A 88 -7.75 16.58 -1.37
C VAL A 88 -6.24 16.86 -1.33
N ALA A 89 -5.50 16.22 -0.42
CA ALA A 89 -4.05 16.33 -0.35
C ALA A 89 -3.36 15.84 -1.63
N ALA A 90 -3.77 14.69 -2.17
CA ALA A 90 -3.24 14.16 -3.42
C ALA A 90 -3.51 15.08 -4.62
N VAL A 91 -4.72 15.67 -4.70
CA VAL A 91 -5.06 16.66 -5.73
C VAL A 91 -4.23 17.92 -5.58
N ALA A 92 -4.04 18.42 -4.36
CA ALA A 92 -3.23 19.62 -4.10
C ALA A 92 -1.76 19.43 -4.55
N ILE A 93 -1.17 18.27 -4.26
CA ILE A 93 0.19 17.91 -4.72
C ILE A 93 0.25 17.85 -6.24
N LYS A 94 -0.73 17.21 -6.90
CA LYS A 94 -0.79 17.13 -8.37
C LYS A 94 -0.92 18.50 -9.02
N VAL A 95 -1.73 19.40 -8.44
CA VAL A 95 -1.89 20.78 -8.91
C VAL A 95 -0.61 21.59 -8.71
N ALA A 96 0.08 21.44 -7.58
CA ALA A 96 1.37 22.09 -7.33
C ALA A 96 2.44 21.64 -8.33
N ALA A 97 2.54 20.33 -8.58
CA ALA A 97 3.46 19.75 -9.57
C ALA A 97 3.16 20.26 -11.00
N TYR A 98 1.88 20.28 -11.39
CA TYR A 98 1.47 20.80 -12.71
C TYR A 98 1.81 22.29 -12.88
N ARG A 99 1.62 23.09 -11.84
CA ARG A 99 1.99 24.52 -11.85
C ARG A 99 3.50 24.72 -11.92
N ALA A 100 4.28 23.91 -11.21
CA ALA A 100 5.74 23.96 -11.27
C ALA A 100 6.29 23.61 -12.67
N GLN A 101 5.68 22.63 -13.34
CA GLN A 101 6.05 22.24 -14.71
C GLN A 101 5.74 23.33 -15.74
N ARG A 102 4.62 24.03 -15.60
CA ARG A 102 4.26 25.16 -16.50
C ARG A 102 5.11 26.42 -16.31
N LYS A 103 5.86 26.54 -15.21
CA LYS A 103 6.75 27.68 -14.94
C LYS A 103 8.20 27.48 -15.41
N ARG A 104 8.55 26.32 -16.00
CA ARG A 104 9.89 26.16 -16.60
C ARG A 104 9.93 26.88 -17.95
N PRO A 105 10.74 27.95 -18.10
CA PRO A 105 11.02 28.49 -19.42
C PRO A 105 11.75 27.41 -20.21
N ARG A 106 11.35 27.21 -21.46
CA ARG A 106 12.11 26.39 -22.42
C ARG A 106 13.48 27.06 -22.59
N LEU A 107 14.52 26.43 -22.04
CA LEU A 107 15.90 26.66 -22.44
C LEU A 107 16.18 25.85 -23.69
#